data_AF-A0AAN6YP64-F1
#
_entry.id   AF-A0AAN6YP64-F1
#
_cell.length_a   1.000
_cell.length_b   1.000
_cell.length_c   1.000
_cell.angle_alpha   90.00
_cell.angle_beta   90.00
_cell.angle_gamma   90.00
#
_symmetry.space_group_name_H-M   'P 1'
#
loop_
_entity.id
_entity.type
_entity.pdbx_description
1 polymer ?
#
loop_
_entity_poly.entity_id
_entity_poly.type
_entity_poly.pdbx_seq_one_letter_code
_entity_poly.pdbx_strand_id
1 'polypeptide(L)'
;MVLCLGLTKLRVLDKWCEWNRQVREFLGTHAAPQHRWADTGEEARHLSLSISSSIYLSFVKMAVYNNTWRNNLWLGWFYIQLPISLLVDLLEFIYPTSMYQPEGSTLHFFWKAKQWYIETYKDPIVQWTAETASGHDSWMGLFLHFELLFLVPTTIYGLYRLGVQQKGTRGTDELLFFVYALEIAFTTLVCVHDTWYWDSNVYTESIKNTLRWQFYAPFVIVPLIGAFDMGSRLVARLNAAEEAAEDKKTQ
;
A
#
# COMPACT_ATOMS: atom_id res chain seq x y z
N MET A 1 -8.71 7.30 41.28
CA MET A 1 -8.75 6.26 40.23
C MET A 1 -7.83 6.70 39.09
N VAL A 2 -6.51 6.72 39.34
CA VAL A 2 -5.52 7.53 38.58
C VAL A 2 -4.31 6.72 38.09
N LEU A 3 -4.39 5.38 37.99
CA LEU A 3 -3.19 4.57 37.69
C LEU A 3 -3.29 3.53 36.55
N CYS A 4 -4.38 3.50 35.77
CA CYS A 4 -4.52 2.50 34.68
C CYS A 4 -4.42 3.04 33.24
N LEU A 5 -4.32 4.35 33.01
CA LEU A 5 -4.32 4.91 31.63
C LEU A 5 -2.91 5.11 31.02
N GLY A 6 -1.85 4.81 31.77
CA GLY A 6 -0.46 4.94 31.30
C GLY A 6 0.11 3.72 30.57
N LEU A 7 -0.53 2.55 30.66
CA LEU A 7 0.08 1.27 30.23
C LEU A 7 -0.35 0.79 28.82
N THR A 8 -1.36 1.40 28.21
CA THR A 8 -1.81 1.06 26.85
C THR A 8 -1.05 1.83 25.76
N LYS A 9 -0.47 2.99 26.09
CA LYS A 9 0.25 3.87 25.16
C LYS A 9 1.59 3.28 24.67
N LEU A 10 2.19 2.39 25.45
CA LEU A 10 3.45 1.71 25.09
C LEU A 10 3.22 0.48 24.20
N ARG A 11 2.14 -0.29 24.41
CA ARG A 11 1.95 -1.57 23.71
C ARG A 11 1.74 -1.48 22.20
N VAL A 12 1.24 -0.37 21.66
CA VAL A 12 1.01 -0.21 20.21
C VAL A 12 2.30 0.21 19.51
N LEU A 13 3.05 1.14 20.10
CA LEU A 13 4.37 1.54 19.61
C LEU A 13 5.40 0.42 19.75
N ASP A 14 5.35 -0.36 20.83
CA ASP A 14 6.20 -1.53 21.03
C ASP A 14 5.92 -2.61 19.99
N LYS A 15 4.64 -2.84 19.64
CA LYS A 15 4.27 -3.79 18.57
C LYS A 15 4.68 -3.30 17.19
N TRP A 16 4.66 -1.99 16.95
CA TRP A 16 5.12 -1.39 15.71
C TRP A 16 6.65 -1.46 15.56
N CYS A 17 7.40 -1.18 16.62
CA CYS A 17 8.87 -1.33 16.66
C CYS A 17 9.29 -2.81 16.52
N GLU A 18 8.55 -3.72 17.15
CA GLU A 18 8.77 -5.16 17.04
C GLU A 18 8.55 -5.67 15.61
N TRP A 19 7.48 -5.21 14.95
CA TRP A 19 7.23 -5.53 13.55
C TRP A 19 8.35 -4.99 12.63
N ASN A 20 8.78 -3.74 12.83
CA ASN A 20 9.89 -3.14 12.07
C ASN A 20 11.24 -3.87 12.28
N ARG A 21 11.45 -4.47 13.44
CA ARG A 21 12.64 -5.30 13.74
C ARG A 21 12.58 -6.64 13.00
N GLN A 22 11.42 -7.30 13.01
CA GLN A 22 11.19 -8.56 12.30
C GLN A 22 11.34 -8.41 10.78
N VAL A 23 10.92 -7.27 10.21
CA VAL A 23 11.13 -6.96 8.79
C VAL A 23 12.62 -6.83 8.44
N ARG A 24 13.45 -6.24 9.32
CA ARG A 24 14.90 -6.11 9.08
C ARG A 24 15.64 -7.45 9.19
N GLU A 25 15.29 -8.30 10.15
CA GLU A 25 15.88 -9.64 10.32
C GLU A 25 15.51 -10.57 9.14
N PHE A 26 14.29 -10.44 8.61
CA PHE A 26 13.82 -11.16 7.42
C PHE A 26 14.57 -10.75 6.15
N LEU A 27 14.88 -9.47 5.98
CA LEU A 27 15.62 -8.96 4.82
C LEU A 27 17.12 -9.32 4.85
N GLY A 28 17.67 -9.72 5.99
CA GLY A 28 19.09 -10.08 6.13
C GLY A 28 19.46 -11.55 5.86
N THR A 29 18.48 -12.46 5.71
CA THR A 29 18.73 -13.91 5.85
C THR A 29 18.58 -14.75 4.57
N HIS A 30 18.44 -14.16 3.38
CA HIS A 30 18.32 -14.93 2.12
C HIS A 30 19.45 -14.65 1.12
N ALA A 31 20.65 -15.15 1.44
CA ALA A 31 21.65 -15.50 0.44
C ALA A 31 21.35 -16.91 -0.10
N ALA A 32 21.07 -17.02 -1.39
CA ALA A 32 20.69 -18.28 -2.05
C ALA A 32 21.92 -19.17 -2.38
N PRO A 33 21.81 -20.51 -2.31
CA PRO A 33 22.85 -21.41 -2.79
C PRO A 33 22.71 -21.69 -4.30
N GLN A 34 23.84 -21.62 -5.01
CA GLN A 34 23.99 -21.97 -6.42
C GLN A 34 23.85 -23.49 -6.64
N HIS A 35 22.96 -23.91 -7.54
CA HIS A 35 22.83 -25.31 -7.96
C HIS A 35 23.58 -25.57 -9.27
N ARG A 36 24.46 -26.58 -9.22
CA ARG A 36 25.25 -27.13 -10.32
C ARG A 36 24.45 -28.29 -10.97
N TRP A 37 24.33 -28.30 -12.29
CA TRP A 37 23.90 -29.49 -13.04
C TRP A 37 24.80 -29.68 -14.26
N ALA A 38 25.32 -30.90 -14.39
CA ALA A 38 26.19 -31.37 -15.45
C ALA A 38 25.39 -32.16 -16.51
N ASP A 39 26.01 -32.28 -17.67
CA ASP A 39 25.58 -32.87 -18.94
C ASP A 39 24.83 -34.20 -18.88
N THR A 40 23.92 -34.41 -19.84
CA THR A 40 23.87 -35.62 -20.69
C THR A 40 22.80 -35.52 -21.79
N GLY A 41 23.17 -35.94 -23.00
CA GLY A 41 22.28 -36.68 -23.89
C GLY A 41 21.70 -35.93 -25.09
N GLU A 42 22.42 -35.98 -26.21
CA GLU A 42 22.10 -35.35 -27.49
C GLU A 42 20.96 -36.03 -28.31
N GLU A 43 20.22 -36.97 -27.73
CA GLU A 43 19.23 -37.81 -28.44
C GLU A 43 17.76 -37.36 -28.30
N ALA A 44 17.48 -36.25 -27.60
CA ALA A 44 16.12 -35.74 -27.36
C ALA A 44 15.66 -34.61 -28.30
N ARG A 45 16.36 -34.35 -29.42
CA ARG A 45 16.13 -33.15 -30.25
C ARG A 45 14.96 -33.25 -31.25
N HIS A 46 14.50 -34.44 -31.63
CA HIS A 46 13.45 -34.55 -32.67
C HIS A 46 12.02 -34.83 -32.16
N LEU A 47 11.86 -35.44 -30.97
CA LEU A 47 10.54 -35.63 -30.34
C LEU A 47 10.13 -34.46 -29.43
N SER A 48 11.07 -33.58 -29.05
CA SER A 48 10.80 -32.40 -28.22
C SER A 48 10.08 -31.28 -28.98
N LEU A 49 10.26 -31.15 -30.29
CA LEU A 49 9.71 -30.01 -31.04
C LEU A 49 8.18 -30.02 -31.18
N SER A 50 7.55 -31.19 -31.30
CA SER A 50 6.08 -31.28 -31.43
C SER A 50 5.34 -31.22 -30.08
N ILE A 51 5.96 -31.68 -29.00
CA ILE A 51 5.37 -31.63 -27.65
C ILE A 51 5.63 -30.27 -26.99
N SER A 52 6.73 -29.61 -27.33
CA SER A 52 7.08 -28.28 -26.81
C SER A 52 6.04 -27.23 -27.21
N SER A 53 5.54 -27.21 -28.45
CA SER A 53 4.53 -26.21 -28.88
C SER A 53 3.23 -26.27 -28.06
N SER A 54 2.73 -27.46 -27.74
CA SER A 54 1.48 -27.62 -26.97
C SER A 54 1.67 -27.37 -25.45
N ILE A 55 2.88 -27.58 -24.93
CA ILE A 55 3.25 -27.25 -23.54
C ILE A 55 3.55 -25.75 -23.41
N TYR A 56 4.17 -25.12 -24.40
CA TYR A 56 4.43 -23.68 -24.44
C TYR A 56 3.14 -22.87 -24.62
N LEU A 57 2.18 -23.29 -25.45
CA LEU A 57 0.86 -22.64 -25.47
C LEU A 57 0.11 -22.76 -24.14
N SER A 58 0.39 -23.81 -23.35
CA SER A 58 -0.12 -23.94 -21.98
C SER A 58 0.67 -23.11 -20.96
N PHE A 59 1.91 -22.73 -21.26
CA PHE A 59 2.78 -21.85 -20.46
C PHE A 59 2.55 -20.35 -20.73
N VAL A 60 1.97 -20.01 -21.89
CA VAL A 60 1.33 -18.70 -22.17
C VAL A 60 -0.04 -18.58 -21.46
N LYS A 61 -0.31 -19.44 -20.47
CA LYS A 61 -1.13 -19.03 -19.33
C LYS A 61 -0.43 -17.81 -18.71
N MET A 62 -0.88 -16.60 -19.07
CA MET A 62 -0.52 -15.32 -18.44
C MET A 62 -0.08 -15.58 -17.01
N ALA A 63 1.24 -15.58 -16.74
CA ALA A 63 1.80 -16.20 -15.54
C ALA A 63 1.10 -15.67 -14.29
N VAL A 64 0.07 -16.34 -13.78
CA VAL A 64 -0.67 -15.82 -12.65
C VAL A 64 0.28 -15.97 -11.47
N TYR A 65 0.63 -14.85 -10.82
CA TYR A 65 1.57 -14.86 -9.71
C TYR A 65 0.87 -15.46 -8.48
N ASN A 66 0.66 -16.77 -8.49
CA ASN A 66 -0.18 -17.46 -7.52
C ASN A 66 0.52 -17.53 -6.16
N ASN A 67 -0.21 -17.06 -5.14
CA ASN A 67 0.09 -17.22 -3.72
C ASN A 67 1.57 -17.05 -3.33
N THR A 68 2.10 -15.85 -3.57
CA THR A 68 3.43 -15.47 -3.09
C THR A 68 3.35 -14.71 -1.78
N TRP A 69 4.37 -14.81 -0.94
CA TRP A 69 4.47 -14.04 0.31
C TRP A 69 4.28 -12.53 0.07
N ARG A 70 4.70 -12.03 -1.10
CA ARG A 70 4.49 -10.65 -1.53
C ARG A 70 3.00 -10.31 -1.70
N ASN A 71 2.19 -11.21 -2.25
CA ASN A 71 0.74 -11.00 -2.34
C ASN A 71 0.09 -10.96 -0.95
N ASN A 72 0.62 -11.72 0.02
CA ASN A 72 0.15 -11.66 1.40
C ASN A 72 0.51 -10.33 2.07
N LEU A 73 1.67 -9.74 1.74
CA LEU A 73 2.00 -8.37 2.15
C LEU A 73 1.03 -7.35 1.57
N TRP A 74 0.71 -7.45 0.28
CA TRP A 74 -0.30 -6.60 -0.35
C TRP A 74 -1.68 -6.77 0.29
N LEU A 75 -2.07 -8.00 0.59
CA LEU A 75 -3.32 -8.27 1.28
C LEU A 75 -3.33 -7.62 2.68
N GLY A 76 -2.23 -7.75 3.43
CA GLY A 76 -2.06 -7.09 4.72
C GLY A 76 -2.12 -5.56 4.62
N TRP A 77 -1.49 -4.98 3.60
CA TRP A 77 -1.57 -3.56 3.30
C TRP A 77 -3.02 -3.11 3.07
N PHE A 78 -3.77 -3.80 2.21
CA PHE A 78 -5.17 -3.46 1.95
C PHE A 78 -6.06 -3.60 3.20
N TYR A 79 -5.79 -4.58 4.07
CA TYR A 79 -6.51 -4.74 5.35
C TYR A 79 -6.26 -3.58 6.32
N ILE A 80 -5.07 -2.98 6.28
CA ILE A 80 -4.73 -1.80 7.09
C ILE A 80 -5.30 -0.54 6.45
N GLN A 81 -5.17 -0.39 5.13
CA GLN A 81 -5.57 0.82 4.44
C GLN A 81 -7.09 1.03 4.48
N LEU A 82 -7.89 -0.02 4.26
CA LEU A 82 -9.35 0.13 4.19
C LEU A 82 -9.97 0.79 5.45
N PRO A 83 -9.71 0.32 6.69
CA PRO A 83 -10.26 0.97 7.88
C PRO A 83 -9.68 2.36 8.10
N ILE A 84 -8.43 2.64 7.73
CA ILE A 84 -7.84 3.98 7.85
C ILE A 84 -8.59 4.95 6.92
N SER A 85 -8.68 4.60 5.63
CA SER A 85 -9.38 5.42 4.64
C SER A 85 -10.84 5.68 5.01
N LEU A 86 -11.58 4.65 5.43
CA LEU A 86 -13.01 4.81 5.74
C LEU A 86 -13.27 5.48 7.08
N LEU A 87 -12.50 5.16 8.13
CA LEU A 87 -12.83 5.52 9.51
C LEU A 87 -12.00 6.68 10.04
N VAL A 88 -10.93 7.07 9.36
CA VAL A 88 -10.06 8.19 9.73
C VAL A 88 -10.16 9.28 8.68
N ASP A 89 -9.76 8.99 7.44
CA ASP A 89 -9.59 10.02 6.41
C ASP A 89 -10.95 10.52 5.88
N LEU A 90 -11.84 9.59 5.52
CA LEU A 90 -13.16 9.89 4.99
C LEU A 90 -14.25 10.04 6.05
N LEU A 91 -13.93 9.93 7.35
CA LEU A 91 -14.92 9.88 8.44
C LEU A 91 -15.94 11.03 8.34
N GLU A 92 -15.46 12.26 8.21
CA GLU A 92 -16.29 13.46 8.15
C GLU A 92 -16.76 13.78 6.72
N PHE A 93 -16.19 13.09 5.73
CA PHE A 93 -16.52 13.28 4.31
C PHE A 93 -17.74 12.45 3.89
N ILE A 94 -17.87 11.20 4.37
CA ILE A 94 -18.93 10.28 3.94
C ILE A 94 -20.01 10.02 4.99
N TYR A 95 -19.72 10.20 6.28
CA TYR A 95 -20.69 9.93 7.33
C TYR A 95 -21.37 11.21 7.83
N PRO A 96 -22.69 11.20 8.07
CA PRO A 96 -23.36 12.32 8.70
C PRO A 96 -22.91 12.47 10.16
N THR A 97 -22.89 13.71 10.65
CA THR A 97 -22.43 14.07 11.99
C THR A 97 -23.07 13.27 13.13
N SER A 98 -24.34 12.87 12.96
CA SER A 98 -25.07 12.05 13.94
C SER A 98 -24.47 10.65 14.17
N MET A 99 -23.67 10.14 13.22
CA MET A 99 -23.06 8.81 13.31
C MET A 99 -21.72 8.78 14.05
N TYR A 100 -21.07 9.92 14.28
CA TYR A 100 -19.74 9.97 14.88
C TYR A 100 -19.56 11.00 16.00
N GLN A 101 -20.28 12.13 16.04
CA GLN A 101 -20.09 13.12 17.12
C GLN A 101 -20.77 12.75 18.45
N PRO A 102 -22.04 12.30 18.50
CA PRO A 102 -22.73 12.09 19.78
C PRO A 102 -22.07 11.00 20.64
N GLU A 103 -22.03 11.22 21.96
CA GLU A 103 -21.57 10.22 22.94
C GLU A 103 -22.56 9.05 22.99
N GLY A 104 -22.25 7.98 22.26
CA GLY A 104 -23.13 6.81 22.07
C GLY A 104 -23.30 6.40 20.61
N SER A 105 -22.82 7.22 19.68
CA SER A 105 -22.78 6.87 18.26
C SER A 105 -21.74 5.76 17.96
N THR A 106 -21.97 4.96 16.94
CA THR A 106 -21.15 3.77 16.62
C THR A 106 -19.72 4.12 16.23
N LEU A 107 -19.52 5.28 15.61
CA LEU A 107 -18.20 5.75 15.15
C LEU A 107 -17.56 6.76 16.12
N HIS A 108 -18.16 6.98 17.29
CA HIS A 108 -17.70 7.98 18.25
C HIS A 108 -16.24 7.80 18.68
N PHE A 109 -15.78 6.55 18.75
CA PHE A 109 -14.39 6.24 19.08
C PHE A 109 -13.41 6.86 18.08
N PHE A 110 -13.68 6.77 16.77
CA PHE A 110 -12.80 7.30 15.73
C PHE A 110 -12.79 8.83 15.75
N TRP A 111 -13.95 9.45 15.96
CA TRP A 111 -14.01 10.88 16.15
C TRP A 111 -13.21 11.34 17.37
N LYS A 112 -13.35 10.69 18.54
CA LYS A 112 -12.54 11.00 19.73
C LYS A 112 -11.04 10.79 19.48
N ALA A 113 -10.65 9.75 18.76
CA ALA A 113 -9.25 9.51 18.38
C ALA A 113 -8.70 10.64 17.49
N LYS A 114 -9.50 11.10 16.50
CA LYS A 114 -9.16 12.25 15.65
C LYS A 114 -9.06 13.54 16.45
N GLN A 115 -10.01 13.83 17.35
CA GLN A 115 -9.94 15.02 18.20
C GLN A 115 -8.70 15.00 19.11
N TRP A 116 -8.40 13.87 19.74
CA TRP A 116 -7.17 13.71 20.53
C TRP A 116 -5.91 13.94 19.67
N TYR A 117 -5.88 13.44 18.44
CA TYR A 117 -4.78 13.65 17.50
C TYR A 117 -4.61 15.14 17.17
N ILE A 118 -5.71 15.82 16.84
CA ILE A 118 -5.72 17.26 16.54
C ILE A 118 -5.24 18.08 17.75
N GLU A 119 -5.73 17.77 18.95
CA GLU A 119 -5.29 18.44 20.18
C GLU A 119 -3.80 18.23 20.46
N THR A 120 -3.28 17.04 20.14
CA THR A 120 -1.89 16.67 20.44
C THR A 120 -0.90 17.27 19.43
N TYR A 121 -1.20 17.19 18.13
CA TYR A 121 -0.27 17.53 17.06
C TYR A 121 -0.61 18.82 16.31
N LYS A 122 -1.83 19.34 16.47
CA LYS A 122 -2.35 20.54 15.79
C LYS A 122 -2.25 20.49 14.27
N ASP A 123 -2.21 19.29 13.71
CA ASP A 123 -2.02 19.05 12.27
C ASP A 123 -3.11 19.78 11.44
N PRO A 124 -2.75 20.79 10.63
CA PRO A 124 -3.71 21.53 9.83
C PRO A 124 -4.34 20.68 8.72
N ILE A 125 -3.61 19.71 8.16
CA ILE A 125 -4.09 18.85 7.06
C ILE A 125 -5.28 18.01 7.54
N VAL A 126 -5.18 17.44 8.75
CA VAL A 126 -6.26 16.62 9.34
C VAL A 126 -7.45 17.45 9.83
N GLN A 127 -7.25 18.75 10.05
CA GLN A 127 -8.29 19.74 10.40
C GLN A 127 -8.99 20.33 9.17
N TRP A 128 -8.60 19.93 7.96
CA TRP A 128 -9.17 20.46 6.73
C TRP A 128 -10.69 20.25 6.65
N THR A 129 -11.39 21.28 6.19
CA THR A 129 -12.80 21.24 5.80
C THR A 129 -12.98 22.07 4.51
N ALA A 130 -14.12 21.89 3.83
CA ALA A 130 -14.41 22.66 2.62
C ALA A 130 -14.41 24.19 2.88
N GLU A 131 -14.79 24.62 4.08
CA GLU A 131 -14.80 26.01 4.51
C GLU A 131 -13.40 26.57 4.77
N THR A 132 -12.46 25.73 5.24
CA THR A 132 -11.07 26.15 5.54
C THR A 132 -10.14 26.10 4.34
N ALA A 133 -10.60 25.51 3.21
CA ALA A 133 -9.82 25.33 1.99
C ALA A 133 -9.32 26.63 1.31
N SER A 134 -9.91 27.79 1.62
CA SER A 134 -9.54 29.07 1.01
C SER A 134 -8.27 29.72 1.56
N GLY A 135 -7.72 29.20 2.68
CA GLY A 135 -6.54 29.76 3.34
C GLY A 135 -5.30 28.85 3.40
N HIS A 136 -5.48 27.53 3.35
CA HIS A 136 -4.41 26.52 3.42
C HIS A 136 -4.94 25.18 2.87
N ASP A 137 -4.07 24.27 2.41
CA ASP A 137 -4.43 22.90 1.99
C ASP A 137 -5.54 22.77 0.93
N SER A 138 -5.58 23.67 -0.06
CA SER A 138 -6.60 23.64 -1.12
C SER A 138 -6.62 22.34 -1.95
N TRP A 139 -5.53 21.56 -1.90
CA TRP A 139 -5.37 20.27 -2.54
C TRP A 139 -6.00 19.10 -1.75
N MET A 140 -6.25 19.25 -0.44
CA MET A 140 -6.71 18.15 0.41
C MET A 140 -8.09 17.65 0.00
N GLY A 141 -8.98 18.56 -0.39
CA GLY A 141 -10.27 18.21 -0.95
C GLY A 141 -10.14 17.28 -2.16
N LEU A 142 -9.21 17.55 -3.08
CA LEU A 142 -8.97 16.68 -4.24
C LEU A 142 -8.48 15.30 -3.82
N PHE A 143 -7.59 15.22 -2.82
CA PHE A 143 -7.06 13.94 -2.34
C PHE A 143 -8.15 13.09 -1.69
N LEU A 144 -9.06 13.67 -0.90
CA LEU A 144 -10.22 12.95 -0.37
C LEU A 144 -11.14 12.41 -1.48
N HIS A 145 -11.27 13.12 -2.60
CA HIS A 145 -12.01 12.60 -3.76
C HIS A 145 -11.29 11.44 -4.43
N PHE A 146 -9.97 11.51 -4.61
CA PHE A 146 -9.19 10.37 -5.12
C PHE A 146 -9.26 9.17 -4.17
N GLU A 147 -9.24 9.42 -2.87
CA GLU A 147 -9.37 8.38 -1.89
C GLU A 147 -10.72 7.66 -1.98
N LEU A 148 -11.82 8.42 -2.02
CA LEU A 148 -13.16 7.86 -2.14
C LEU A 148 -13.41 7.18 -3.50
N LEU A 149 -13.00 7.81 -4.60
CA LEU A 149 -13.38 7.37 -5.95
C LEU A 149 -12.41 6.37 -6.57
N PHE A 150 -11.17 6.31 -6.08
CA PHE A 150 -10.13 5.44 -6.64
C PHE A 150 -9.50 4.53 -5.60
N LEU A 151 -8.97 5.06 -4.48
CA LEU A 151 -8.25 4.24 -3.51
C LEU A 151 -9.13 3.23 -2.79
N VAL A 152 -10.28 3.65 -2.28
CA VAL A 152 -11.21 2.77 -1.56
C VAL A 152 -11.74 1.65 -2.48
N PRO A 153 -12.27 1.93 -3.69
CA PRO A 153 -12.68 0.88 -4.62
C PRO A 153 -11.54 -0.07 -4.99
N THR A 154 -10.33 0.45 -5.22
CA THR A 154 -9.15 -0.36 -5.56
C THR A 154 -8.72 -1.25 -4.39
N THR A 155 -8.78 -0.73 -3.16
CA THR A 155 -8.49 -1.48 -1.93
C THR A 155 -9.50 -2.61 -1.74
N ILE A 156 -10.80 -2.35 -1.91
CA ILE A 156 -11.86 -3.36 -1.85
C ILE A 156 -11.64 -4.43 -2.93
N TYR A 157 -11.32 -4.02 -4.15
CA TYR A 157 -10.97 -4.95 -5.23
C TYR A 157 -9.75 -5.81 -4.87
N GLY A 158 -8.70 -5.22 -4.31
CA GLY A 158 -7.52 -5.92 -3.84
C GLY A 158 -7.82 -6.99 -2.78
N LEU A 159 -8.62 -6.64 -1.77
CA LEU A 159 -9.10 -7.59 -0.75
C LEU A 159 -9.92 -8.73 -1.36
N TYR A 160 -10.82 -8.41 -2.30
CA TYR A 160 -11.61 -9.43 -2.99
C TYR A 160 -10.72 -10.34 -3.83
N ARG A 161 -9.79 -9.79 -4.60
CA ARG A 161 -8.92 -10.53 -5.52
C ARG A 161 -7.93 -11.43 -4.79
N LEU A 162 -7.24 -10.89 -3.79
CA LEU A 162 -6.16 -11.59 -3.07
C LEU A 162 -6.68 -12.37 -1.85
N GLY A 163 -7.70 -11.86 -1.16
CA GLY A 163 -8.23 -12.48 0.06
C GLY A 163 -9.37 -13.44 -0.18
N VAL A 164 -10.40 -13.03 -0.93
CA VAL A 164 -11.60 -13.84 -1.17
C VAL A 164 -11.39 -14.85 -2.31
N GLN A 165 -10.94 -14.38 -3.48
CA GLN A 165 -10.67 -15.26 -4.61
C GLN A 165 -9.37 -16.05 -4.41
N GLN A 166 -8.46 -15.58 -3.56
CA GLN A 166 -7.13 -16.17 -3.33
C GLN A 166 -6.36 -16.40 -4.64
N LYS A 167 -6.57 -15.52 -5.62
CA LYS A 167 -5.92 -15.60 -6.93
C LYS A 167 -4.69 -14.70 -6.93
N GLY A 168 -3.67 -15.13 -7.66
CA GLY A 168 -2.56 -14.26 -7.99
C GLY A 168 -2.96 -13.06 -8.84
N THR A 169 -2.00 -12.14 -9.00
CA THR A 169 -2.16 -10.95 -9.83
C THR A 169 -2.03 -11.29 -11.32
N ARG A 170 -2.81 -10.59 -12.14
CA ARG A 170 -2.67 -10.51 -13.60
C ARG A 170 -2.02 -9.17 -13.96
N GLY A 171 -1.56 -9.01 -15.20
CA GLY A 171 -0.97 -7.74 -15.64
C GLY A 171 -1.88 -6.52 -15.43
N THR A 172 -3.19 -6.66 -15.61
CA THR A 172 -4.16 -5.58 -15.31
C THR A 172 -4.25 -5.27 -13.82
N ASP A 173 -4.18 -6.29 -12.96
CA ASP A 173 -4.19 -6.11 -11.50
C ASP A 173 -2.90 -5.40 -11.05
N GLU A 174 -1.76 -5.79 -11.62
CA GLU A 174 -0.45 -5.22 -11.30
C GLU A 174 -0.37 -3.76 -11.73
N LEU A 175 -0.88 -3.41 -12.91
CA LEU A 175 -0.96 -2.01 -13.36
C LEU A 175 -1.87 -1.18 -12.44
N LEU A 176 -3.02 -1.72 -12.05
CA LEU A 176 -3.93 -1.03 -11.13
C LEU A 176 -3.26 -0.79 -9.77
N PHE A 177 -2.64 -1.81 -9.19
CA PHE A 177 -1.96 -1.71 -7.89
C PHE A 177 -0.70 -0.84 -7.95
N PHE A 178 -0.02 -0.79 -9.10
CA PHE A 178 1.07 0.13 -9.36
C PHE A 178 0.60 1.60 -9.29
N VAL A 179 -0.46 1.95 -10.04
CA VAL A 179 -1.02 3.31 -10.04
C VAL A 179 -1.56 3.68 -8.65
N TYR A 180 -2.28 2.75 -8.01
CA TYR A 180 -2.75 2.89 -6.64
C TYR A 180 -1.63 3.24 -5.66
N ALA A 181 -0.50 2.53 -5.72
CA ALA A 181 0.59 2.75 -4.79
C ALA A 181 1.35 4.04 -5.05
N LEU A 182 1.50 4.45 -6.31
CA LEU A 182 2.06 5.75 -6.65
C LEU A 182 1.16 6.90 -6.22
N GLU A 183 -0.16 6.74 -6.36
CA GLU A 183 -1.13 7.73 -5.92
C GLU A 183 -0.95 8.00 -4.42
N ILE A 184 -0.99 6.95 -3.57
CA ILE A 184 -0.86 7.11 -2.11
C ILE A 184 0.49 7.73 -1.77
N ALA A 185 1.56 7.27 -2.40
CA ALA A 185 2.90 7.80 -2.15
C ALA A 185 2.98 9.30 -2.48
N PHE A 186 2.44 9.74 -3.62
CA PHE A 186 2.57 11.11 -4.07
C PHE A 186 1.61 12.06 -3.36
N THR A 187 0.37 11.66 -3.09
CA THR A 187 -0.54 12.48 -2.28
C THR A 187 0.02 12.68 -0.88
N THR A 188 0.54 11.62 -0.25
CA THR A 188 1.22 11.72 1.05
C THR A 188 2.52 12.53 0.96
N LEU A 189 3.29 12.42 -0.12
CA LEU A 189 4.52 13.20 -0.31
C LEU A 189 4.22 14.69 -0.39
N VAL A 190 3.08 15.09 -0.96
CA VAL A 190 2.60 16.47 -0.93
C VAL A 190 2.37 16.92 0.52
N CYS A 191 1.70 16.11 1.35
CA CYS A 191 1.53 16.39 2.79
C CYS A 191 2.88 16.57 3.49
N VAL A 192 3.83 15.65 3.23
CA VAL A 192 5.19 15.73 3.77
C VAL A 192 5.83 17.04 3.34
N HIS A 193 5.83 17.35 2.04
CA HIS A 193 6.41 18.56 1.47
C HIS A 193 5.81 19.84 2.08
N ASP A 194 4.50 19.87 2.28
CA ASP A 194 3.78 21.01 2.85
C ASP A 194 4.28 21.35 4.27
N THR A 195 4.59 20.35 5.09
CA THR A 195 5.08 20.56 6.47
C THR A 195 6.37 21.38 6.58
N TRP A 196 7.18 21.49 5.51
CA TRP A 196 8.38 22.34 5.53
C TRP A 196 8.04 23.83 5.52
N TYR A 197 6.87 24.21 4.99
CA TYR A 197 6.48 25.61 4.81
C TYR A 197 5.63 26.16 5.94
N TRP A 198 5.22 25.32 6.89
CA TRP A 198 4.43 25.74 8.05
C TRP A 198 5.17 26.74 8.92
N ASP A 199 4.45 27.69 9.50
CA ASP A 199 5.05 28.71 10.39
C ASP A 199 5.66 28.05 11.65
N SER A 200 6.97 28.25 11.85
CA SER A 200 7.71 27.72 13.00
C SER A 200 7.29 28.34 14.34
N ASN A 201 6.60 29.49 14.34
CA ASN A 201 6.02 30.09 15.54
C ASN A 201 4.77 29.33 16.03
N VAL A 202 4.03 28.71 15.10
CA VAL A 202 2.85 27.91 15.39
C VAL A 202 3.23 26.44 15.59
N TYR A 203 4.14 25.93 14.75
CA TYR A 203 4.55 24.54 14.67
C TYR A 203 6.03 24.37 15.01
N THR A 204 6.31 23.83 16.19
CA THR A 204 7.70 23.52 16.57
C THR A 204 8.32 22.48 15.63
N GLU A 205 9.62 22.56 15.42
CA GLU A 205 10.36 21.62 14.55
C GLU A 205 10.24 20.16 15.02
N SER A 206 10.09 19.94 16.33
CA SER A 206 9.84 18.63 16.91
C SER A 206 8.51 18.02 16.44
N ILE A 207 7.44 18.83 16.41
CA ILE A 207 6.12 18.41 15.91
C ILE A 207 6.20 18.14 14.40
N LYS A 208 6.82 19.04 13.62
CA LYS A 208 7.02 18.84 12.17
C LYS A 208 7.76 17.55 11.86
N ASN A 209 8.85 17.26 12.59
CA ASN A 209 9.58 16.01 12.44
C ASN A 209 8.76 14.77 12.82
N THR A 210 7.95 14.87 13.88
CA THR A 210 7.06 13.78 14.28
C THR A 210 6.03 13.49 13.18
N LEU A 211 5.40 14.52 12.60
CA LEU A 211 4.45 14.38 11.50
C LEU A 211 5.10 13.80 10.25
N ARG A 212 6.23 14.37 9.81
CA ARG A 212 6.97 13.87 8.64
C ARG A 212 7.37 12.42 8.78
N TRP A 213 8.03 12.05 9.88
CA TRP A 213 8.73 10.77 9.97
C TRP A 213 7.90 9.64 10.59
N GLN A 214 7.00 9.96 11.51
CA GLN A 214 6.19 8.94 12.19
C GLN A 214 4.83 8.75 11.54
N PHE A 215 4.18 9.84 11.13
CA PHE A 215 2.83 9.78 10.58
C PHE A 215 2.83 9.62 9.07
N TYR A 216 3.56 10.46 8.33
CA TYR A 216 3.44 10.48 6.87
C TYR A 216 4.45 9.60 6.14
N ALA A 217 5.72 9.57 6.55
CA ALA A 217 6.77 8.83 5.84
C ALA A 217 6.45 7.34 5.62
N PRO A 218 5.82 6.59 6.57
CA PRO A 218 5.43 5.21 6.30
C PRO A 218 4.48 5.07 5.09
N PHE A 219 3.56 6.02 4.91
CA PHE A 219 2.61 6.07 3.79
C PHE A 219 3.23 6.62 2.50
N VAL A 220 4.47 7.11 2.53
CA VAL A 220 5.25 7.35 1.31
C VAL A 220 6.09 6.11 0.97
N ILE A 221 6.85 5.62 1.94
CA ILE A 221 7.88 4.60 1.72
C ILE A 221 7.25 3.25 1.37
N VAL A 222 6.25 2.80 2.13
CA VAL A 222 5.64 1.48 1.90
C VAL A 222 4.94 1.41 0.53
N PRO A 223 4.15 2.41 0.11
CA PRO A 223 3.57 2.41 -1.23
C PRO A 223 4.60 2.53 -2.33
N LEU A 224 5.70 3.30 -2.17
CA LEU A 224 6.77 3.31 -3.18
C LEU A 224 7.43 1.94 -3.35
N ILE A 225 7.65 1.20 -2.26
CA ILE A 225 8.13 -0.19 -2.33
C ILE A 225 7.12 -1.07 -3.06
N GLY A 226 5.82 -0.90 -2.79
CA GLY A 226 4.75 -1.59 -3.50
C GLY A 226 4.75 -1.26 -5.00
N ALA A 227 4.84 0.01 -5.36
CA ALA A 227 4.93 0.44 -6.76
C ALA A 227 6.14 -0.21 -7.45
N PHE A 228 7.30 -0.28 -6.77
CA PHE A 228 8.45 -1.00 -7.32
C PHE A 228 8.18 -2.50 -7.53
N ASP A 229 7.54 -3.19 -6.56
CA ASP A 229 7.17 -4.61 -6.72
C ASP A 229 6.24 -4.81 -7.93
N MET A 230 5.16 -4.03 -8.05
CA MET A 230 4.20 -4.17 -9.16
C MET A 230 4.82 -3.77 -10.50
N GLY A 231 5.60 -2.70 -10.54
CA GLY A 231 6.34 -2.29 -11.73
C GLY A 231 7.33 -3.35 -12.21
N SER A 232 8.05 -4.01 -11.29
CA SER A 232 8.97 -5.09 -11.63
C SER A 232 8.26 -6.30 -12.25
N ARG A 233 7.08 -6.65 -11.76
CA ARG A 233 6.25 -7.74 -12.31
C ARG A 233 5.73 -7.41 -13.70
N LEU A 234 5.30 -6.16 -13.92
CA LEU A 234 4.84 -5.69 -15.22
C LEU A 234 5.97 -5.77 -16.26
N VAL A 235 7.17 -5.28 -15.94
CA VAL A 235 8.33 -5.36 -16.84
C VAL A 235 8.66 -6.82 -17.16
N ALA A 236 8.68 -7.69 -16.16
CA ALA A 236 8.95 -9.12 -16.39
C ALA A 236 7.91 -9.77 -17.34
N ARG A 237 6.64 -9.38 -17.25
CA ARG A 237 5.59 -9.85 -18.17
C ARG A 237 5.76 -9.31 -19.59
N LEU A 238 6.13 -8.04 -19.72
CA LEU A 238 6.35 -7.42 -21.03
C LEU A 238 7.49 -8.13 -21.76
N ASN A 239 8.63 -8.32 -21.09
CA ASN A 239 9.77 -9.04 -21.65
C ASN A 239 9.39 -10.46 -22.11
N ALA A 240 8.66 -11.21 -21.26
CA ALA A 240 8.20 -12.55 -21.63
C ALA A 240 7.22 -12.56 -22.81
N ALA A 241 6.42 -11.50 -22.98
CA ALA A 241 5.49 -11.37 -24.10
C ALA A 241 6.23 -11.03 -25.41
N GLU A 242 7.28 -10.20 -25.32
CA GLU A 242 8.15 -9.85 -26.46
C GLU A 242 8.91 -11.08 -26.97
N GLU A 243 9.57 -11.84 -26.07
CA GLU A 243 10.27 -13.10 -26.41
C GLU A 243 9.32 -14.08 -27.13
N ALA A 244 8.13 -14.30 -26.58
CA ALA A 244 7.13 -15.19 -27.20
C ALA A 244 6.60 -14.69 -28.56
N ALA A 245 6.69 -13.38 -28.82
CA ALA A 245 6.31 -12.80 -30.11
C ALA A 245 7.43 -12.95 -31.16
N GLU A 246 8.70 -12.91 -30.74
CA GLU A 246 9.85 -13.14 -31.61
C GLU A 246 9.97 -14.60 -32.05
N ASP A 247 9.74 -15.54 -31.13
CA ASP A 247 9.72 -16.98 -31.44
C ASP A 247 8.70 -17.33 -32.53
N LYS A 248 7.51 -16.70 -32.47
CA LYS A 248 6.44 -16.89 -33.47
C LYS A 248 6.77 -16.32 -34.85
N LYS A 249 7.67 -15.34 -34.96
CA LYS A 249 8.10 -14.78 -36.25
C LYS A 249 9.16 -15.64 -36.92
N THR A 250 9.90 -16.43 -36.13
CA THR A 250 11.01 -17.27 -36.60
C THR A 250 10.53 -18.64 -37.07
N GLN A 251 9.30 -19.04 -36.70
CA GLN A 251 8.63 -20.28 -37.11
C GLN A 251 7.77 -20.09 -38.35
#